data_AF-A0A1V8SLA8-F1
#
_entry.id   AF-A0A1V8SLA8-F1
#
_cell.length_a   1.000
_cell.length_b   1.000
_cell.length_c   1.000
_cell.angle_alpha   90.00
_cell.angle_beta   90.00
_cell.angle_gamma   90.00
#
_symmetry.space_group_name_H-M   'P 1'
#
loop_
_entity.id
_entity.type
_entity.pdbx_description
1 polymer ?
#
loop_
_entity_poly.entity_id
_entity_poly.type
_entity_poly.pdbx_seq_one_letter_code
_entity_poly.pdbx_strand_id
1 'polypeptide(L)'
;MVRRAQLTHLHTRHAQQRYTLRTHRARSVILTPSELVEIRAAQRTFEGAYMRTSLGQFSFALIVLKIFTREFYSIGALFAVYGAGVLGVSAFRRMQGNRQFFSEVGDDGLSRKRFRTSGNVVVVLTSLSVAAYITLLVLTLRLEA
;
A
#
# COMPACT_ATOMS: atom_id res chain seq x y z
N MET A 1 30.72 -17.05 -3.54
CA MET A 1 29.62 -16.19 -4.05
C MET A 1 28.24 -16.70 -3.60
N VAL A 2 28.00 -17.00 -2.31
CA VAL A 2 26.69 -17.50 -1.81
C VAL A 2 26.47 -17.11 -0.34
N ARG A 3 26.45 -15.81 0.01
CA ARG A 3 26.25 -15.40 1.42
C ARG A 3 25.43 -14.12 1.64
N ARG A 4 24.62 -13.69 0.66
CA ARG A 4 23.79 -12.47 0.76
C ARG A 4 22.27 -12.70 0.73
N ALA A 5 21.78 -13.94 0.55
CA ALA A 5 20.35 -14.20 0.36
C ALA A 5 19.56 -14.54 1.65
N GLN A 6 20.22 -14.75 2.80
CA GLN A 6 19.54 -15.21 4.03
C GLN A 6 19.03 -14.10 4.95
N LEU A 7 19.46 -12.85 4.79
CA LEU A 7 19.14 -11.79 5.76
C LEU A 7 17.74 -11.17 5.57
N THR A 8 17.08 -11.40 4.43
CA THR A 8 15.74 -10.85 4.15
C THR A 8 14.60 -11.68 4.78
N HIS A 9 14.88 -12.90 5.27
CA HIS A 9 13.87 -13.81 5.83
C HIS A 9 13.59 -13.66 7.33
N LEU A 10 14.41 -12.90 8.07
CA LEU A 10 14.27 -12.79 9.53
C LEU A 10 13.19 -11.79 9.96
N HIS A 11 12.94 -10.74 9.17
CA HIS A 11 11.95 -9.71 9.51
C HIS A 11 10.49 -10.13 9.29
N THR A 12 10.22 -11.11 8.44
CA THR A 12 8.86 -11.62 8.17
C THR A 12 8.36 -12.62 9.20
N ARG A 13 9.26 -13.24 10.01
CA ARG A 13 8.88 -14.28 10.98
C ARG A 13 8.09 -13.76 12.18
N HIS A 14 8.34 -12.54 12.63
CA HIS A 14 7.71 -12.01 13.85
C HIS A 14 6.28 -11.48 13.64
N ALA A 15 5.95 -11.01 12.44
CA ALA A 15 4.58 -10.62 12.12
C ALA A 15 3.63 -11.85 12.15
N GLN A 16 4.07 -12.99 11.62
CA GLN A 16 3.23 -14.18 11.40
C GLN A 16 2.85 -14.98 12.67
N GLN A 17 3.44 -14.67 13.83
CA GLN A 17 3.10 -15.34 15.09
C GLN A 17 1.85 -14.77 15.77
N ARG A 18 1.46 -13.53 15.44
CA ARG A 18 0.41 -12.79 16.15
C ARG A 18 -0.99 -12.91 15.54
N TYR A 19 -1.08 -13.61 14.43
CA TYR A 19 -2.22 -13.56 13.54
C TYR A 19 -2.87 -14.95 13.48
N THR A 20 -4.16 -15.06 13.77
CA THR A 20 -4.93 -16.32 13.79
C THR A 20 -6.06 -16.30 12.77
N LEU A 21 -6.14 -17.34 11.94
CA LEU A 21 -7.20 -17.56 10.94
C LEU A 21 -7.96 -18.81 11.37
N ARG A 22 -9.28 -18.70 11.59
CA ARG A 22 -10.10 -19.83 12.10
C ARG A 22 -9.52 -20.45 13.37
N THR A 23 -9.05 -19.61 14.31
CA THR A 23 -8.49 -20.04 15.62
C THR A 23 -7.13 -20.75 15.54
N HIS A 24 -6.66 -21.11 14.35
CA HIS A 24 -5.30 -21.61 14.12
C HIS A 24 -4.34 -20.45 13.83
N ARG A 25 -3.11 -20.52 14.36
CA ARG A 25 -2.04 -19.57 14.04
C ARG A 25 -1.86 -19.55 12.52
N ALA A 26 -1.68 -18.38 11.91
CA ALA A 26 -1.50 -18.20 10.46
C ALA A 26 -0.41 -19.10 9.85
N ARG A 27 0.52 -19.58 10.68
CA ARG A 27 1.60 -20.51 10.31
C ARG A 27 1.15 -21.98 10.15
N SER A 28 0.05 -22.39 10.78
CA SER A 28 -0.48 -23.76 10.76
C SER A 28 -1.82 -23.88 10.03
N VAL A 29 -2.35 -22.78 9.49
CA VAL A 29 -3.56 -22.81 8.67
C VAL A 29 -3.19 -23.32 7.29
N ILE A 30 -3.75 -24.48 6.94
CA ILE A 30 -3.77 -24.95 5.55
C ILE A 30 -4.91 -24.18 4.88
N LEU A 31 -4.54 -23.20 4.06
CA LEU A 31 -5.52 -22.42 3.29
C LEU A 31 -6.22 -23.32 2.28
N THR A 32 -7.54 -23.23 2.21
CA THR A 32 -8.27 -23.91 1.13
C THR A 32 -7.95 -23.23 -0.21
N PRO A 33 -8.10 -23.94 -1.35
CA PRO A 33 -7.93 -23.33 -2.67
C PRO A 33 -8.79 -22.08 -2.89
N SER A 34 -9.99 -22.03 -2.31
CA SER A 34 -10.87 -20.86 -2.36
C SER A 34 -10.31 -19.65 -1.58
N GLU A 35 -9.78 -19.87 -0.37
CA GLU A 35 -9.16 -18.82 0.44
C GLU A 35 -7.90 -18.24 -0.24
N LEU A 36 -7.12 -19.08 -0.93
CA LEU A 36 -5.96 -18.63 -1.72
C LEU A 36 -6.37 -17.70 -2.88
N VAL A 37 -7.52 -17.96 -3.52
CA VAL A 37 -8.05 -17.10 -4.57
C VAL A 37 -8.48 -15.75 -3.99
N GLU A 38 -9.15 -15.73 -2.84
CA GLU A 38 -9.55 -14.48 -2.17
C GLU A 38 -8.35 -13.63 -1.78
N ILE A 39 -7.31 -14.23 -1.17
CA ILE A 39 -6.08 -13.52 -0.79
C ILE A 39 -5.38 -12.96 -2.03
N ARG A 40 -5.25 -13.76 -3.09
CA ARG A 40 -4.64 -13.30 -4.35
C ARG A 40 -5.43 -12.17 -4.99
N ALA A 41 -6.75 -12.28 -5.02
CA ALA A 41 -7.62 -11.25 -5.55
C ALA A 41 -7.40 -9.94 -4.80
N ALA A 42 -7.41 -9.98 -3.46
CA ALA A 42 -7.14 -8.81 -2.63
C ALA A 42 -5.73 -8.25 -2.83
N GLN A 43 -4.70 -9.10 -2.95
CA GLN A 43 -3.34 -8.65 -3.25
C GLN A 43 -3.23 -7.96 -4.61
N ARG A 44 -3.98 -8.39 -5.63
CA ARG A 44 -3.91 -7.80 -6.98
C ARG A 44 -4.70 -6.51 -7.09
N THR A 45 -5.89 -6.44 -6.50
CA THR A 45 -6.79 -5.29 -6.63
C THR A 45 -6.50 -4.19 -5.61
N PHE A 46 -6.14 -4.58 -4.38
CA PHE A 46 -5.99 -3.63 -3.30
C PHE A 46 -4.52 -3.31 -3.05
N GLU A 47 -3.73 -4.29 -2.63
CA GLU A 47 -2.34 -4.03 -2.25
C GLU A 47 -1.47 -3.66 -3.46
N GLY A 48 -1.60 -4.43 -4.53
CA GLY A 48 -0.84 -4.26 -5.77
C GLY A 48 -1.18 -3.00 -6.54
N ALA A 49 -2.40 -2.47 -6.41
CA ALA A 49 -2.76 -1.19 -7.00
C ALA A 49 -1.96 -0.04 -6.36
N TYR A 50 -1.92 0.02 -5.03
CA TYR A 50 -1.21 1.10 -4.32
C TYR A 50 0.29 1.07 -4.52
N MET A 51 0.89 -0.13 -4.48
CA MET A 51 2.31 -0.27 -4.72
C MET A 51 2.68 0.17 -6.15
N ARG A 52 1.90 -0.24 -7.15
CA ARG A 52 2.14 0.13 -8.55
C ARG A 52 1.99 1.62 -8.78
N THR A 53 0.97 2.25 -8.20
CA THR A 53 0.79 3.70 -8.27
C THR A 53 1.98 4.43 -7.67
N SER A 54 2.38 4.07 -6.44
CA SER A 54 3.51 4.71 -5.76
C SER A 54 4.82 4.57 -6.55
N LEU A 55 5.13 3.37 -7.04
CA LEU A 55 6.31 3.13 -7.88
C LEU A 55 6.24 3.93 -9.18
N GLY A 56 5.08 4.03 -9.81
CA GLY A 56 4.87 4.87 -10.99
C GLY A 56 5.15 6.35 -10.71
N GLN A 57 4.67 6.88 -9.57
CA GLN A 57 4.92 8.26 -9.18
C GLN A 57 6.40 8.52 -8.89
N PHE A 58 7.09 7.60 -8.20
CA PHE A 58 8.53 7.73 -7.96
C PHE A 58 9.36 7.65 -9.25
N SER A 59 9.02 6.72 -10.15
CA SER A 59 9.68 6.63 -11.45
C SER A 59 9.51 7.92 -12.25
N PHE A 60 8.29 8.47 -12.29
CA PHE A 60 8.03 9.73 -12.97
C PHE A 60 8.78 10.90 -12.32
N ALA A 61 8.78 10.98 -10.99
CA ALA A 61 9.58 11.96 -10.26
C ALA A 61 11.05 11.87 -10.65
N LEU A 62 11.67 10.68 -10.59
CA LEU A 62 13.07 10.49 -10.95
C LEU A 62 13.34 10.90 -12.40
N ILE A 63 12.46 10.59 -13.34
CA ILE A 63 12.57 11.05 -14.73
C ILE A 63 12.56 12.58 -14.79
N VAL A 64 11.62 13.24 -14.10
CA VAL A 64 11.51 14.70 -14.10
C VAL A 64 12.76 15.34 -13.50
N LEU A 65 13.19 14.90 -12.31
CA LEU A 65 14.38 15.42 -11.64
C LEU A 65 15.66 15.16 -12.43
N LYS A 66 15.74 14.05 -13.19
CA LYS A 66 16.97 13.65 -13.90
C LYS A 66 17.10 14.26 -15.29
N ILE A 67 16.00 14.45 -16.01
CA ILE A 67 16.00 14.84 -17.43
C ILE A 67 15.77 16.34 -17.61
N PHE A 68 14.89 16.96 -16.83
CA PHE A 68 14.48 18.34 -17.06
C PHE A 68 15.37 19.37 -16.35
N THR A 69 15.27 20.63 -16.78
CA THR A 69 15.92 21.79 -16.19
C THR A 69 15.38 22.09 -14.79
N ARG A 70 16.09 22.95 -14.04
CA ARG A 70 15.77 23.26 -12.64
C ARG A 70 14.37 23.83 -12.43
N GLU A 71 13.78 24.45 -13.46
CA GLU A 71 12.43 25.02 -13.38
C GLU A 71 11.36 23.94 -13.11
N PHE A 72 11.60 22.69 -13.55
CA PHE A 72 10.67 21.57 -13.39
C PHE A 72 10.90 20.75 -12.11
N TYR A 73 11.90 21.10 -11.28
CA TYR A 73 12.22 20.31 -10.08
C TYR A 73 11.07 20.31 -9.06
N SER A 74 10.32 21.40 -8.96
CA SER A 74 9.12 21.47 -8.12
C SER A 74 8.04 20.47 -8.53
N ILE A 75 7.88 20.23 -9.84
CA ILE A 75 6.97 19.20 -10.36
C ILE A 75 7.50 17.82 -9.98
N GLY A 76 8.80 17.57 -10.19
CA GLY A 76 9.43 16.33 -9.78
C GLY A 76 9.26 16.03 -8.28
N ALA A 77 9.49 17.02 -7.43
CA ALA A 77 9.32 16.93 -5.99
C ALA A 77 7.86 16.66 -5.59
N LEU A 78 6.90 17.31 -6.26
CA LEU A 78 5.46 17.05 -6.08
C LEU A 78 5.12 15.57 -6.33
N PHE A 79 5.62 15.00 -7.43
CA PHE A 79 5.40 13.59 -7.75
C PHE A 79 6.08 12.64 -6.75
N ALA A 80 7.24 13.01 -6.20
CA ALA A 80 7.90 12.24 -5.14
C ALA A 80 7.09 12.25 -3.84
N VAL A 81 6.61 13.42 -3.40
CA VAL A 81 5.76 13.56 -2.20
C VAL A 81 4.44 12.82 -2.40
N TYR A 82 3.81 12.94 -3.56
CA TYR A 82 2.57 12.23 -3.88
C TYR A 82 2.78 10.71 -3.86
N GLY A 83 3.86 10.22 -4.48
CA GLY A 83 4.25 8.80 -4.44
C GLY A 83 4.49 8.28 -3.02
N ALA A 84 5.12 9.09 -2.16
CA ALA A 84 5.32 8.78 -0.74
C ALA A 84 4.00 8.78 0.05
N GLY A 85 3.08 9.71 -0.25
CA GLY A 85 1.74 9.75 0.34
C GLY A 85 0.95 8.48 0.01
N VAL A 86 0.91 8.07 -1.27
CA VAL A 86 0.27 6.82 -1.69
C VAL A 86 0.93 5.60 -1.05
N LEU A 87 2.26 5.60 -0.90
CA LEU A 87 2.98 4.53 -0.20
C LEU A 87 2.60 4.46 1.29
N GLY A 88 2.50 5.61 1.96
CA GLY A 88 2.07 5.71 3.35
C GLY A 88 0.65 5.16 3.54
N VAL A 89 -0.27 5.52 2.64
CA VAL A 89 -1.63 4.95 2.62
C VAL A 89 -1.60 3.44 2.41
N SER A 90 -0.72 2.95 1.53
CA SER A 90 -0.53 1.52 1.29
C SER A 90 -0.05 0.78 2.54
N ALA A 91 0.96 1.32 3.22
CA ALA A 91 1.49 0.77 4.45
C ALA A 91 0.43 0.75 5.57
N PHE A 92 -0.32 1.85 5.71
CA PHE A 92 -1.41 1.94 6.67
C PHE A 92 -2.54 0.94 6.37
N ARG A 93 -2.94 0.80 5.10
CA ARG A 93 -3.95 -0.20 4.72
C ARG A 93 -3.43 -1.62 4.93
N ARG A 94 -2.15 -1.88 4.70
CA ARG A 94 -1.54 -3.18 5.01
C ARG A 94 -1.61 -3.48 6.50
N MET A 95 -1.35 -2.51 7.36
CA MET A 95 -1.50 -2.66 8.81
C MET A 95 -2.96 -2.92 9.22
N GLN A 96 -3.94 -2.21 8.61
CA GLN A 96 -5.36 -2.43 8.90
C GLN A 96 -5.88 -3.77 8.39
N GLY A 97 -5.57 -4.14 7.15
CA GLY A 97 -5.96 -5.43 6.56
C GLY A 97 -5.40 -6.60 7.36
N ASN A 98 -4.16 -6.47 7.85
CA ASN A 98 -3.53 -7.44 8.74
C ASN A 98 -4.15 -7.46 10.15
N ARG A 99 -4.83 -6.40 10.61
CA ARG A 99 -5.62 -6.48 11.85
C ARG A 99 -7.00 -7.08 11.61
N GLN A 100 -7.65 -6.77 10.49
CA GLN A 100 -9.01 -7.21 10.17
C GLN A 100 -9.08 -8.69 9.75
N PHE A 101 -8.08 -9.21 9.04
CA PHE A 101 -8.02 -10.64 8.68
C PHE A 101 -7.80 -11.58 9.88
N PHE A 102 -7.32 -11.04 11.00
CA PHE A 102 -6.76 -11.84 12.09
C PHE A 102 -7.33 -11.52 13.49
N SER A 103 -8.28 -10.60 13.60
CA SER A 103 -8.93 -10.21 14.87
C SER A 103 -10.40 -10.62 14.98
N GLU A 104 -10.86 -11.53 14.12
CA GLU A 104 -12.28 -11.93 14.06
C GLU A 104 -12.46 -13.40 14.49
N VAL A 105 -11.91 -13.73 15.66
CA VAL A 105 -12.46 -14.80 16.51
C VAL A 105 -13.06 -14.05 17.70
N GLY A 106 -14.37 -13.82 17.67
CA GLY A 106 -15.08 -13.35 18.86
C GLY A 106 -14.99 -14.40 19.96
N ASP A 107 -15.03 -13.96 21.22
CA ASP A 107 -15.06 -14.83 22.41
C ASP A 107 -16.21 -15.88 22.34
N ASP A 108 -17.20 -15.61 21.49
CA ASP A 108 -18.41 -16.39 21.25
C ASP A 108 -18.25 -17.47 20.14
N GLY A 109 -17.08 -17.60 19.51
CA GLY A 109 -16.82 -18.59 18.44
C GLY A 109 -17.51 -18.33 17.10
N LEU A 110 -18.31 -17.26 16.98
CA LEU A 110 -19.00 -16.87 15.74
C LEU A 110 -18.16 -15.87 14.93
N SER A 111 -17.76 -16.28 13.72
CA SER A 111 -17.02 -15.45 12.75
C SER A 111 -17.86 -14.24 12.30
N ARG A 112 -17.69 -13.11 12.98
CA ARG A 112 -18.30 -11.79 12.77
C ARG A 112 -18.26 -11.19 11.34
N LYS A 113 -17.54 -11.70 10.32
CA LYS A 113 -17.11 -10.95 9.09
C LYS A 113 -17.68 -9.51 8.97
N ARG A 114 -17.20 -8.56 9.78
CA ARG A 114 -17.65 -7.17 9.71
C ARG A 114 -16.87 -6.55 8.57
N PHE A 115 -17.46 -6.59 7.37
CA PHE A 115 -16.94 -5.94 6.18
C PHE A 115 -16.89 -4.42 6.40
N ARG A 116 -15.80 -3.91 6.98
CA ARG A 116 -15.51 -2.49 6.96
C ARG A 116 -15.11 -2.12 5.54
N THR A 117 -15.90 -1.28 4.89
CA THR A 117 -15.67 -0.87 3.50
C THR A 117 -14.40 -0.01 3.40
N SER A 118 -13.75 -0.01 2.23
CA SER A 118 -12.52 0.74 1.96
C SER A 118 -12.68 2.28 1.96
N GLY A 119 -13.85 2.80 2.35
CA GLY A 119 -14.25 4.20 2.18
C GLY A 119 -13.24 5.21 2.73
N ASN A 120 -12.73 5.01 3.95
CA ASN A 120 -11.74 5.93 4.53
C ASN A 120 -10.47 6.04 3.68
N VAL A 121 -10.01 4.93 3.13
CA VAL A 121 -8.82 4.92 2.29
C VAL A 121 -9.08 5.59 0.95
N VAL A 122 -10.28 5.39 0.39
CA VAL A 122 -10.70 6.08 -0.83
C VAL A 122 -10.72 7.58 -0.62
N VAL A 123 -11.31 8.07 0.49
CA VAL A 123 -11.35 9.51 0.80
C VAL A 123 -9.94 10.09 0.90
N VAL A 124 -9.03 9.43 1.61
CA VAL A 124 -7.64 9.90 1.76
C VAL A 124 -6.91 9.93 0.41
N LEU A 125 -7.08 8.91 -0.42
CA LEU A 125 -6.46 8.88 -1.75
C LEU A 125 -7.04 9.96 -2.66
N THR A 126 -8.35 10.15 -2.66
CA THR A 126 -9.00 11.20 -3.44
C THR A 126 -8.52 12.58 -3.02
N SER A 127 -8.47 12.87 -1.71
CA SER A 127 -7.96 14.16 -1.23
C SER A 127 -6.51 14.39 -1.62
N LEU A 128 -5.67 13.35 -1.52
CA LEU A 128 -4.27 13.41 -1.89
C LEU A 128 -4.11 13.67 -3.40
N SER A 129 -4.87 12.98 -4.25
CA SER A 129 -4.85 13.16 -5.70
C SER A 129 -5.31 14.56 -6.12
N VAL A 130 -6.40 15.06 -5.52
CA VAL A 130 -6.92 16.40 -5.82
C VAL A 130 -5.91 17.47 -5.43
N ALA A 131 -5.31 17.39 -4.23
CA ALA A 131 -4.28 18.33 -3.79
C ALA A 131 -3.05 18.30 -4.72
N ALA A 132 -2.62 17.11 -5.13
CA ALA A 132 -1.52 16.95 -6.07
C ALA A 132 -1.83 17.59 -7.43
N TYR A 133 -3.03 17.35 -7.98
CA TYR A 133 -3.43 17.92 -9.27
C TYR A 133 -3.61 19.44 -9.25
N ILE A 134 -4.17 19.99 -8.17
CA ILE A 134 -4.25 21.45 -7.99
C ILE A 134 -2.84 22.04 -7.93
N THR A 135 -1.94 21.44 -7.15
CA THR A 135 -0.56 21.91 -7.04
C THR A 135 0.17 21.82 -8.38
N LEU A 136 -0.03 20.73 -9.12
CA LEU A 136 0.52 20.55 -10.45
C LEU A 136 0.03 21.65 -11.40
N LEU A 137 -1.28 21.92 -11.42
CA LEU A 137 -1.87 22.97 -12.25
C LEU A 137 -1.25 24.34 -11.95
N VAL A 138 -1.11 24.69 -10.67
CA VAL A 138 -0.50 25.96 -10.26
C VAL A 138 0.97 26.04 -10.68
N LEU A 139 1.74 24.97 -10.49
CA LEU A 139 3.14 24.93 -10.91
C LEU A 139 3.28 25.06 -12.43
N THR A 140 2.43 24.39 -13.21
CA THR A 140 2.44 24.49 -14.67
C THR A 140 2.11 25.91 -15.13
N LEU A 141 1.08 26.55 -14.56
CA LEU A 141 0.73 27.93 -14.91
C LEU A 141 1.83 28.94 -14.54
N ARG A 142 2.61 28.66 -13.49
CA ARG A 142 3.79 29.47 -13.09
C ARG A 142 5.00 29.26 -13.98
N LEU A 143 5.05 28.18 -14.75
CA LEU A 143 6.13 27.87 -15.69
C LEU A 143 5.90 28.52 -17.07
N GLU A 144 4.64 28.75 -17.44
CA GLU A 144 4.27 29.44 -18.68
C GLU A 144 4.31 30.97 -18.56
N ALA A 145 4.17 31.51 -17.34
CA ALA A 145 4.19 32.94 -17.04
C ALA A 145 5.60 33.47 -16.78
#